data_AF-A0A5C7XJQ3-F1
#
_entry.id   AF-A0A5C7XJQ3-F1
#
_cell.length_a   1.000
_cell.length_b   1.000
_cell.length_c   1.000
_cell.angle_alpha   90.00
_cell.angle_beta   90.00
_cell.angle_gamma   90.00
#
_symmetry.space_group_name_H-M   'P 1'
#
loop_
_entity.id
_entity.type
_entity.pdbx_description
1 polymer ?
#
loop_
_entity_poly.entity_id
_entity_poly.type
_entity_poly.pdbx_seq_one_letter_code
_entity_poly.pdbx_strand_id
1 'polypeptide(L)'
;MPRLSGLYRFAPPLDASGNRMRRDGRSTDGWLIIQCDPDVGRYLRRLRMLERRAAPPLADPLWGAHVSVVLGETLPDPRHWNDREGRVVEFEYVHPPREVDQYAFFPVICEEALEYRESLGLPREPRWPLHLTFGNFK
;
A
#
# COMPACT_ATOMS: atom_id res chain seq x y z
N MET A 1 15.39 -9.11 -7.09
CA MET A 1 14.44 -8.81 -6.01
C MET A 1 13.18 -9.62 -6.26
N PRO A 2 12.48 -10.14 -5.23
CA PRO A 2 11.24 -10.87 -5.47
C PRO A 2 10.17 -9.95 -6.07
N ARG A 3 9.32 -10.51 -6.93
CA ARG A 3 8.23 -9.82 -7.61
C ARG A 3 6.88 -10.20 -7.03
N LEU A 4 5.96 -9.25 -7.02
CA LEU A 4 4.56 -9.44 -6.68
C LEU A 4 3.69 -8.66 -7.66
N SER A 5 2.44 -9.11 -7.78
CA SER A 5 1.40 -8.39 -8.50
C SER A 5 0.33 -7.93 -7.53
N GLY A 6 -0.30 -6.80 -7.85
CA GLY A 6 -1.46 -6.30 -7.12
C GLY A 6 -2.39 -5.54 -8.03
N LEU A 7 -3.47 -5.01 -7.45
CA LEU A 7 -4.52 -4.29 -8.16
C LEU A 7 -4.52 -2.83 -7.70
N TYR A 8 -4.56 -1.90 -8.65
CA TYR A 8 -4.82 -0.50 -8.30
C TYR A 8 -6.24 -0.36 -7.71
N ARG A 9 -6.32 0.32 -6.57
CA ARG A 9 -7.56 0.64 -5.86
C ARG A 9 -7.61 2.12 -5.51
N PHE A 10 -8.62 2.81 -6.03
CA PHE A 10 -8.85 4.23 -5.84
C PHE A 10 -9.92 4.46 -4.78
N ALA A 11 -9.66 5.42 -3.89
CA ALA A 11 -10.50 5.72 -2.73
C ALA A 11 -11.01 4.44 -2.05
N PRO A 12 -10.11 3.52 -1.65
CA PRO A 12 -10.50 2.21 -1.16
C PRO A 12 -11.40 2.36 0.08
N PRO A 13 -12.48 1.56 0.17
CA PRO A 13 -13.31 1.56 1.37
C PRO A 13 -12.54 0.98 2.56
N LEU A 14 -12.97 1.36 3.76
CA LEU A 14 -12.45 0.92 5.05
C LEU A 14 -13.13 -0.37 5.53
N ASP A 15 -14.33 -0.66 5.01
CA ASP A 15 -15.13 -1.82 5.39
C ASP A 15 -15.98 -2.37 4.22
N ALA A 16 -16.62 -3.51 4.45
CA ALA A 16 -17.48 -4.19 3.48
C ALA A 16 -18.76 -3.40 3.12
N SER A 17 -19.14 -2.42 3.95
CA SER A 17 -20.28 -1.53 3.68
C SER A 17 -19.90 -0.37 2.75
N GLY A 18 -18.64 -0.28 2.34
CA GLY A 18 -18.16 0.75 1.43
C GLY A 18 -17.82 2.07 2.12
N ASN A 19 -17.75 2.11 3.46
CA ASN A 19 -17.47 3.34 4.18
C ASN A 19 -16.05 3.83 3.90
N ARG A 20 -15.88 5.12 3.64
CA ARG A 20 -14.58 5.77 3.36
C ARG A 20 -14.12 6.71 4.46
N MET A 21 -14.95 6.93 5.48
CA MET A 21 -14.68 7.90 6.54
C MET A 21 -13.92 7.25 7.70
N ARG A 22 -12.72 7.76 7.98
CA ARG A 22 -11.89 7.30 9.11
C ARG A 22 -12.40 7.88 10.43
N ARG A 23 -12.00 7.25 11.54
CA ARG A 23 -12.38 7.67 12.91
C ARG A 23 -11.96 9.10 13.26
N ASP A 24 -10.93 9.63 12.61
CA ASP A 24 -10.45 11.02 12.78
C ASP A 24 -11.18 12.04 11.88
N GLY A 25 -12.25 11.62 11.19
CA GLY A 25 -13.04 12.47 10.29
C GLY A 25 -12.42 12.69 8.91
N ARG A 26 -11.28 12.06 8.59
CA ARG A 26 -10.67 12.16 7.26
C ARG A 26 -11.21 11.06 6.34
N SER A 27 -11.48 11.40 5.08
CA SER A 27 -11.87 10.44 4.05
C SER A 27 -10.66 9.74 3.43
N THR A 28 -10.89 8.56 2.85
CA THR A 28 -9.97 7.92 1.90
C THR A 28 -10.14 8.43 0.47
N ASP A 29 -11.06 9.39 0.24
CA ASP A 29 -11.14 10.07 -1.05
C ASP A 29 -9.78 10.73 -1.37
N GLY A 30 -9.28 10.47 -2.57
CA GLY A 30 -7.93 10.87 -2.99
C GLY A 30 -6.80 9.91 -2.58
N TRP A 31 -7.11 8.72 -2.06
CA TRP A 31 -6.10 7.68 -1.82
C TRP A 31 -6.02 6.70 -2.99
N LEU A 32 -4.81 6.27 -3.31
CA LEU A 32 -4.52 5.21 -4.27
C LEU A 32 -3.58 4.20 -3.62
N ILE A 33 -3.97 2.93 -3.66
CA ILE A 33 -3.11 1.82 -3.23
C ILE A 33 -2.98 0.79 -4.34
N ILE A 34 -1.90 0.02 -4.30
CA ILE A 34 -1.80 -1.28 -4.96
C ILE A 34 -2.15 -2.32 -3.90
N GLN A 35 -3.33 -2.91 -4.01
CA GLN A 35 -3.81 -3.95 -3.12
C GLN A 35 -3.23 -5.30 -3.54
N CYS A 36 -2.57 -5.99 -2.62
CA CYS A 36 -2.07 -7.35 -2.87
C CYS A 36 -3.14 -8.39 -2.51
N ASP A 37 -2.93 -9.62 -2.97
CA ASP A 37 -3.71 -10.76 -2.51
C ASP A 37 -3.58 -10.93 -0.98
N PRO A 38 -4.68 -11.18 -0.23
CA PRO A 38 -4.65 -11.36 1.22
C PRO A 38 -3.64 -12.41 1.71
N ASP A 39 -3.38 -13.44 0.91
CA ASP A 39 -2.44 -14.50 1.28
C ASP A 39 -0.98 -14.01 1.28
N VAL A 40 -0.65 -12.96 0.53
CA VAL A 40 0.68 -12.31 0.59
C VAL A 40 0.94 -11.76 1.99
N GLY A 41 -0.01 -11.01 2.56
CA GLY A 41 0.12 -10.46 3.91
C GLY A 41 0.22 -11.56 4.96
N ARG A 42 -0.63 -12.59 4.85
CA ARG A 42 -0.58 -13.77 5.75
C ARG A 42 0.78 -14.46 5.68
N TYR A 43 1.29 -14.71 4.48
CA TYR A 43 2.57 -15.36 4.25
C TYR A 43 3.73 -14.56 4.85
N LEU A 44 3.82 -13.25 4.55
CA LEU A 44 4.92 -12.41 5.02
C LEU A 44 4.95 -12.27 6.55
N ARG A 45 3.78 -12.11 7.19
CA ARG A 45 3.69 -12.10 8.66
C ARG A 45 4.09 -13.45 9.25
N ARG A 46 3.70 -14.57 8.63
CA ARG A 46 4.09 -15.92 9.05
C ARG A 46 5.59 -16.13 8.90
N LEU A 47 6.19 -15.73 7.79
CA LEU A 47 7.62 -15.81 7.53
C LEU A 47 8.41 -15.06 8.60
N ARG A 48 8.01 -13.81 8.91
CA ARG A 48 8.63 -13.02 9.99
C ARG A 48 8.60 -13.74 11.33
N MET A 49 7.47 -14.36 11.70
CA MET A 49 7.34 -15.13 12.95
C MET A 49 8.28 -16.34 13.01
N LEU A 50 8.57 -16.96 11.86
CA LEU A 50 9.48 -18.10 11.77
C LEU A 50 10.94 -17.66 11.83
N GLU A 51 11.29 -16.55 11.18
CA GLU A 51 12.65 -15.99 11.15
C GLU A 51 13.05 -15.39 12.50
N ARG A 52 12.11 -14.78 13.23
CA ARG A 52 12.37 -14.10 14.50
C ARG A 52 11.68 -14.82 15.65
N ARG A 53 12.37 -15.79 16.26
CA ARG A 53 11.90 -16.45 17.49
C ARG A 53 11.53 -15.37 18.53
N ALA A 54 10.32 -15.45 19.07
CA ALA A 54 9.72 -14.51 20.03
C ALA A 54 9.40 -13.09 19.51
N ALA A 55 9.38 -12.84 18.20
CA ALA A 55 8.82 -11.59 17.70
C ALA A 55 7.31 -11.48 18.03
N PRO A 56 6.81 -10.30 18.43
CA PRO A 56 5.38 -10.11 18.65
C PRO A 56 4.63 -10.30 17.32
N PRO A 57 3.40 -10.85 17.37
CA PRO A 57 2.57 -10.96 16.17
C PRO A 57 2.26 -9.57 15.61
N LEU A 58 2.13 -9.49 14.29
CA LEU A 58 1.67 -8.28 13.61
C LEU A 58 0.17 -8.41 13.30
N ALA A 59 -0.58 -7.33 13.52
CA ALA A 59 -1.95 -7.20 13.05
C ALA A 59 -1.97 -7.02 11.52
N ASP A 60 -3.09 -7.40 10.90
CA ASP A 60 -3.33 -7.11 9.49
C ASP A 60 -3.52 -5.61 9.30
N PRO A 61 -2.91 -4.97 8.28
CA PRO A 61 -3.21 -3.59 7.96
C PRO A 61 -4.65 -3.45 7.47
N LEU A 62 -5.19 -2.24 7.54
CA LEU A 62 -6.58 -1.93 7.20
C LEU A 62 -7.01 -2.40 5.80
N TRP A 63 -6.11 -2.30 4.81
CA TRP A 63 -6.35 -2.74 3.44
C TRP A 63 -5.66 -4.07 3.10
N GLY A 64 -5.29 -4.85 4.12
CA GLY A 64 -4.40 -6.01 3.95
C GLY A 64 -2.99 -5.58 3.54
N ALA A 65 -2.25 -6.49 2.89
CA ALA A 65 -0.96 -6.13 2.31
C ALA A 65 -1.14 -5.19 1.11
N HIS A 66 -0.44 -4.05 1.12
CA HIS A 66 -0.61 -3.03 0.09
C HIS A 66 0.61 -2.11 -0.06
N VAL A 67 0.68 -1.43 -1.20
CA VAL A 67 1.58 -0.31 -1.45
C VAL A 67 0.76 0.97 -1.54
N SER A 68 1.05 1.96 -0.71
CA SER A 68 0.45 3.28 -0.85
C SER A 68 1.14 4.06 -1.98
N VAL A 69 0.38 4.45 -3.00
CA VAL A 69 0.87 5.22 -4.14
C VAL A 69 0.53 6.68 -3.98
N VAL A 70 -0.70 7.02 -3.56
CA VAL A 70 -1.15 8.39 -3.27
C VAL A 70 -1.91 8.40 -1.94
N LEU A 71 -1.64 9.38 -1.10
CA LEU A 71 -2.11 9.44 0.29
C LEU A 71 -2.93 10.72 0.57
N GLY A 72 -4.00 10.94 -0.19
CA GLY A 72 -4.86 12.12 -0.03
C GLY A 72 -4.19 13.42 -0.47
N GLU A 73 -3.17 13.32 -1.32
CA GLU A 73 -2.55 14.48 -1.98
C GLU A 73 -3.58 15.18 -2.89
N THR A 74 -3.54 16.51 -2.94
CA THR A 74 -4.39 17.27 -3.87
C THR A 74 -3.89 17.04 -5.30
N LEU A 75 -4.74 16.49 -6.14
CA LEU A 75 -4.44 16.24 -7.55
C LEU A 75 -4.60 17.54 -8.35
N PRO A 76 -3.56 18.04 -9.04
CA PRO A 76 -3.69 19.19 -9.93
C PRO A 76 -4.65 18.94 -11.10
N ASP A 77 -4.69 17.70 -11.59
CA ASP A 77 -5.60 17.28 -12.67
C ASP A 77 -6.31 15.96 -12.30
N PRO A 78 -7.57 16.00 -11.84
CA PRO A 78 -8.31 14.82 -11.44
C PRO A 78 -8.98 14.08 -12.62
N ARG A 79 -8.88 14.56 -13.86
CA ARG A 79 -9.66 14.02 -15.01
C ARG A 79 -9.39 12.54 -15.27
N HIS A 80 -8.17 12.08 -15.01
CA HIS A 80 -7.69 10.71 -15.25
C HIS A 80 -7.40 9.96 -13.96
N TRP A 81 -7.97 10.44 -12.84
CA TRP A 81 -7.63 9.95 -11.51
C TRP A 81 -7.89 8.46 -11.33
N ASN A 82 -8.96 7.89 -11.88
CA ASN A 82 -9.36 6.50 -11.63
C ASN A 82 -9.19 5.57 -12.83
N ASP A 83 -8.47 6.00 -13.87
CA ASP A 83 -8.33 5.28 -15.15
C ASP A 83 -7.68 3.89 -15.01
N ARG A 84 -6.98 3.63 -13.89
CA ARG A 84 -6.31 2.35 -13.62
C ARG A 84 -7.07 1.45 -12.65
N GLU A 85 -8.30 1.77 -12.24
CA GLU A 85 -9.02 0.97 -11.22
C GLU A 85 -9.10 -0.50 -11.63
N GLY A 86 -8.69 -1.39 -10.73
CA GLY A 86 -8.69 -2.84 -10.96
C GLY A 86 -7.65 -3.34 -11.96
N ARG A 87 -6.81 -2.48 -12.53
CA ARG A 87 -5.68 -2.90 -13.36
C ARG A 87 -4.63 -3.60 -12.51
N VAL A 88 -4.10 -4.70 -13.04
CA VAL A 88 -2.96 -5.43 -12.45
C VAL A 88 -1.67 -4.65 -12.71
N VAL A 89 -0.83 -4.56 -11.69
CA VAL A 89 0.52 -4.01 -11.77
C VAL A 89 1.50 -4.94 -11.05
N GLU A 90 2.68 -5.11 -11.64
CA GLU A 90 3.80 -5.83 -11.02
C GLU A 90 4.77 -4.85 -10.37
N PHE A 91 5.35 -5.26 -9.24
CA PHE A 91 6.37 -4.48 -8.54
C PHE A 91 7.40 -5.39 -7.88
N GLU A 92 8.57 -4.83 -7.59
CA GLU A 92 9.66 -5.49 -6.87
C GLU A 92 9.71 -4.97 -5.44
N TYR A 93 9.99 -5.85 -4.47
CA TYR A 93 10.21 -5.45 -3.08
C TYR A 93 11.59 -5.88 -2.57
N VAL A 94 12.15 -5.09 -1.66
CA VAL A 94 13.55 -5.20 -1.26
C VAL A 94 13.68 -5.78 0.14
N HIS A 95 14.44 -6.86 0.29
CA HIS A 95 14.82 -7.41 1.60
C HIS A 95 16.02 -6.65 2.21
N PRO A 96 16.15 -6.64 3.55
CA PRO A 96 15.20 -7.15 4.55
C PRO A 96 13.99 -6.20 4.78
N PRO A 97 12.91 -6.66 5.43
CA PRO A 97 11.83 -5.77 5.82
C PRO A 97 12.32 -4.73 6.84
N ARG A 98 11.68 -3.56 6.84
CA ARG A 98 11.89 -2.48 7.79
C ARG A 98 10.73 -2.43 8.78
N GLU A 99 11.05 -2.02 10.00
CA GLU A 99 10.09 -1.74 11.06
C GLU A 99 10.33 -0.30 11.49
N VAL A 100 9.35 0.57 11.27
CA VAL A 100 9.41 1.99 11.64
C VAL A 100 8.10 2.38 12.29
N ASP A 101 8.20 3.05 13.44
CA ASP A 101 7.09 3.39 14.31
C ASP A 101 6.20 2.17 14.62
N GLN A 102 5.02 2.11 13.99
CA GLN A 102 3.97 1.11 14.26
C GLN A 102 3.81 0.12 13.10
N TYR A 103 4.66 0.18 12.07
CA TYR A 103 4.46 -0.50 10.80
C TYR A 103 5.65 -1.37 10.42
N ALA A 104 5.35 -2.51 9.80
CA ALA A 104 6.32 -3.41 9.17
C ALA A 104 6.08 -3.44 7.66
N PHE A 105 7.14 -3.18 6.88
CA PHE A 105 7.04 -3.04 5.43
C PHE A 105 8.33 -3.43 4.70
N PHE A 106 8.22 -3.68 3.40
CA PHE A 106 9.37 -3.78 2.50
C PHE A 106 9.44 -2.55 1.61
N PRO A 107 10.62 -1.94 1.37
CA PRO A 107 10.76 -0.95 0.30
C PRO A 107 10.35 -1.54 -1.04
N VAL A 108 9.72 -0.75 -1.90
CA VAL A 108 9.18 -1.17 -3.20
C VAL A 108 9.77 -0.34 -4.33
N ILE A 109 10.01 -1.00 -5.45
CA ILE A 109 10.33 -0.38 -6.74
C ILE A 109 9.17 -0.71 -7.68
N CYS A 110 8.47 0.33 -8.16
CA CYS A 110 7.38 0.20 -9.10
C CYS A 110 7.35 1.41 -10.03
N GLU A 111 8.05 1.30 -11.15
CA GLU A 111 8.17 2.36 -12.16
C GLU A 111 6.79 2.81 -12.65
N GLU A 112 5.92 1.86 -12.97
CA GLU A 112 4.58 2.13 -13.48
C GLU A 112 3.74 2.99 -12.51
N ALA A 113 3.91 2.82 -11.18
CA ALA A 113 3.21 3.62 -10.19
C ALA A 113 3.80 5.03 -10.06
N LEU A 114 5.13 5.16 -10.17
CA LEU A 114 5.82 6.46 -10.13
C LEU A 114 5.49 7.30 -11.36
N GLU A 115 5.53 6.70 -12.55
CA GLU A 115 5.07 7.35 -13.79
C GLU A 115 3.60 7.78 -13.69
N TYR A 116 2.76 6.97 -13.05
CA TYR A 116 1.36 7.33 -12.85
C TYR A 116 1.21 8.54 -11.95
N ARG A 117 1.97 8.65 -10.87
CA ARG A 117 1.99 9.84 -10.01
C ARG A 117 2.33 11.09 -10.82
N GLU A 118 3.36 11.03 -11.66
CA GLU A 118 3.75 12.15 -12.52
C GLU A 118 2.64 12.52 -13.52
N SER A 119 1.97 11.52 -14.10
CA SER A 119 0.85 11.75 -15.02
C SER A 119 -0.34 12.46 -14.37
N LEU A 120 -0.49 12.32 -13.04
CA LEU A 120 -1.49 13.01 -12.24
C LEU A 120 -1.04 14.42 -11.80
N GLY A 121 0.16 14.86 -12.20
CA GLY A 121 0.76 16.13 -11.79
C GLY A 121 1.36 16.13 -10.38
N LEU A 122 1.52 14.96 -9.76
CA LEU A 122 2.17 14.83 -8.45
C LEU A 122 3.69 14.71 -8.59
N PRO A 123 4.47 15.03 -7.54
CA PRO A 123 5.87 14.64 -7.48
C PRO A 123 6.01 13.13 -7.67
N ARG A 124 6.96 12.74 -8.51
CA ARG A 124 7.25 11.34 -8.81
C ARG A 124 7.37 10.48 -7.57
N GLU A 125 8.28 10.88 -6.68
CA GLU A 125 8.46 10.22 -5.39
C GLU A 125 7.44 10.74 -4.36
N PRO A 126 6.65 9.86 -3.74
CA PRO A 126 5.81 10.23 -2.60
C PRO A 126 6.65 10.68 -1.39
N ARG A 127 6.04 11.44 -0.48
CA ARG A 127 6.68 11.86 0.79
C ARG A 127 7.28 10.68 1.55
N TRP A 128 6.58 9.54 1.55
CA TRP A 128 7.09 8.27 2.02
C TRP A 128 7.31 7.38 0.80
N PRO A 129 8.56 6.98 0.50
CA PRO A 129 8.86 6.15 -0.66
C PRO A 129 7.98 4.91 -0.72
N LEU A 130 7.69 4.41 -1.92
CA LEU A 130 6.83 3.25 -2.09
C LEU A 130 7.28 2.08 -1.21
N HIS A 131 6.32 1.49 -0.49
CA HIS A 131 6.58 0.39 0.42
C HIS A 131 5.38 -0.55 0.51
N LEU A 132 5.67 -1.85 0.55
CA LEU A 132 4.70 -2.91 0.79
C LEU A 132 4.51 -3.05 2.30
N THR A 133 3.46 -2.43 2.82
CA THR A 133 3.03 -2.65 4.21
C THR A 133 2.41 -4.03 4.31
N PHE A 134 2.90 -4.86 5.23
CA PHE A 134 2.39 -6.23 5.44
C PHE A 134 1.92 -6.48 6.88
N GLY A 135 2.15 -5.55 7.80
CA GLY A 135 1.64 -5.65 9.16
C GLY A 135 1.86 -4.37 9.98
N ASN A 136 1.19 -4.31 11.13
CA ASN A 136 1.36 -3.24 12.10
C ASN A 136 1.37 -3.79 13.54
N PHE A 137 1.92 -3.03 14.48
CA PHE A 137 2.08 -3.41 15.90
C PHE A 137 0.91 -2.97 16.79
N LYS A 138 -0.22 -2.57 16.21
CA LYS A 138 -1.41 -2.17 16.97
C LYS A 138 -2.21 -3.35 17.47
#